data_AF-A0A7S3LV59-F1
#
_entry.id   AF-A0A7S3LV59-F1
#
_cell.length_a   1.000
_cell.length_b   1.000
_cell.length_c   1.000
_cell.angle_alpha   90.00
_cell.angle_beta   90.00
_cell.angle_gamma   90.00
#
_symmetry.space_group_name_H-M   'P 1'
#
loop_
_entity.id
_entity.type
_entity.pdbx_description
1 polymer ?
#
loop_
_entity_poly.entity_id
_entity_poly.type
_entity_poly.pdbx_seq_one_letter_code
_entity_poly.pdbx_strand_id
1 'polypeptide(L)'
;TRPGWHACRSFFSFSLFRSHLATATLLYHFTTSLHLAVLHIALLYFTTLPYPTLPFYYTTPSAMSPPSPSCLLSFLLSSGKIKETLRAGWVQRGIDKAESVADHMWRMSLLSFTLAKIGENATTRVAPDGCDWSDVKKEEEEKERSEAWKKERAEREKV
;
A
#
# COMPACT_ATOMS: atom_id res chain seq x y z
N THR A 1 -18.49 34.00 68.40
CA THR A 1 -17.31 34.15 67.51
C THR A 1 -16.84 32.73 67.17
N ARG A 2 -16.76 32.23 65.94
CA ARG A 2 -16.39 32.83 64.65
C ARG A 2 -17.06 32.06 63.49
N PRO A 3 -17.84 32.70 62.61
CA PRO A 3 -18.26 32.13 61.33
C PRO A 3 -17.19 32.48 60.29
N GLY A 4 -16.44 31.50 59.77
CA GLY A 4 -15.37 31.84 58.82
C GLY A 4 -14.78 30.70 58.00
N TRP A 5 -15.00 29.43 58.36
CA TRP A 5 -14.25 28.32 57.76
C TRP A 5 -14.93 27.65 56.55
N HIS A 6 -16.24 27.85 56.35
CA HIS A 6 -16.96 27.24 55.22
C HIS A 6 -16.93 28.07 53.93
N ALA A 7 -16.66 29.38 54.01
CA ALA A 7 -16.61 30.25 52.83
C ALA A 7 -15.30 30.08 52.02
N CYS A 8 -14.15 29.87 52.66
CA CYS A 8 -12.86 29.78 51.96
C CYS A 8 -12.70 28.55 51.05
N ARG A 9 -13.38 27.43 51.35
CA ARG A 9 -13.22 26.19 50.59
C ARG A 9 -13.98 26.22 49.25
N SER A 10 -15.14 26.87 49.22
CA SER A 10 -15.94 27.04 47.98
C SER A 10 -15.33 28.07 47.03
N PHE A 11 -14.73 29.15 47.54
CA PHE A 11 -14.08 30.16 46.69
C PHE A 11 -12.83 29.63 45.98
N PHE A 12 -12.03 28.78 46.64
CA PHE A 12 -10.83 28.20 46.04
C PHE A 12 -11.16 27.21 44.90
N SER A 13 -12.24 26.41 45.06
CA SER A 13 -12.68 25.44 44.05
C SER A 13 -13.32 26.09 42.81
N PHE A 14 -14.01 27.22 42.97
CA PHE A 14 -14.63 27.96 41.85
C PHE A 14 -13.60 28.74 41.01
N SER A 15 -12.54 29.25 41.66
CA SER A 15 -11.45 29.96 40.99
C SER A 15 -10.60 29.03 40.11
N LEU A 16 -10.26 27.83 40.63
CA LEU A 16 -9.53 26.80 39.88
C LEU A 16 -10.36 26.22 38.71
N PHE A 17 -11.68 26.09 38.86
CA PHE A 17 -12.54 25.62 37.76
C PHE A 17 -12.64 26.64 36.62
N ARG A 18 -12.70 27.95 36.94
CA ARG A 18 -12.69 29.03 35.93
C ARG A 18 -11.35 29.15 35.20
N SER A 19 -10.22 28.93 35.87
CA SER A 19 -8.90 28.96 35.21
C SER A 19 -8.71 27.77 34.25
N HIS A 20 -9.26 26.60 34.56
CA HIS A 20 -9.24 25.45 33.66
C HIS A 20 -10.13 25.63 32.41
N LEU A 21 -11.32 26.24 32.53
CA LEU A 21 -12.12 26.57 31.36
C LEU A 21 -11.48 27.67 30.49
N ALA A 22 -10.86 28.68 31.11
CA ALA A 22 -10.16 29.73 30.36
C ALA A 22 -8.96 29.16 29.56
N THR A 23 -8.18 28.27 30.16
CA THR A 23 -7.06 27.59 29.48
C THR A 23 -7.52 26.65 28.37
N ALA A 24 -8.62 25.91 28.57
CA ALA A 24 -9.20 25.05 27.52
C ALA A 24 -9.72 25.86 26.33
N THR A 25 -10.37 26.99 26.56
CA THR A 25 -10.85 27.90 25.50
C THR A 25 -9.68 28.51 24.72
N LEU A 26 -8.60 28.92 25.41
CA LEU A 26 -7.40 29.43 24.74
C LEU A 26 -6.69 28.36 23.90
N LEU A 27 -6.61 27.12 24.39
CA LEU A 27 -6.07 25.98 23.63
C LEU A 27 -6.94 25.63 22.41
N TYR A 28 -8.27 25.71 22.56
CA TYR A 28 -9.20 25.51 21.45
C TYR A 28 -9.06 26.60 20.38
N HIS A 29 -8.98 27.87 20.78
CA HIS A 29 -8.73 28.97 19.85
C HIS A 29 -7.34 28.87 19.19
N PHE A 30 -6.32 28.42 19.91
CA PHE A 30 -4.98 28.23 19.36
C PHE A 30 -4.92 27.09 18.34
N THR A 31 -5.55 25.95 18.64
CA THR A 31 -5.59 24.78 17.74
C THR A 31 -6.44 25.00 16.50
N THR A 32 -7.57 25.69 16.63
CA THR A 32 -8.41 26.09 15.49
C THR A 32 -7.72 27.14 14.62
N SER A 33 -7.06 28.14 15.23
CA SER A 33 -6.26 29.11 14.49
C SER A 33 -5.10 28.46 13.75
N LEU A 34 -4.42 27.47 14.35
CA LEU A 34 -3.33 26.74 13.70
C LEU A 34 -3.84 25.91 12.52
N HIS A 35 -4.98 25.21 12.66
CA HIS A 35 -5.61 24.49 11.55
C HIS A 35 -6.02 25.41 10.41
N LEU A 36 -6.66 26.55 10.71
CA LEU A 36 -7.03 27.53 9.70
C LEU A 36 -5.81 28.13 9.01
N ALA A 37 -4.72 28.39 9.74
CA ALA A 37 -3.46 28.85 9.17
C ALA A 37 -2.83 27.80 8.24
N VAL A 38 -2.81 26.52 8.64
CA VAL A 38 -2.30 25.42 7.81
C VAL A 38 -3.14 25.23 6.55
N LEU A 39 -4.48 25.30 6.66
CA LEU A 39 -5.38 25.24 5.52
C LEU A 39 -5.19 26.43 4.57
N HIS A 40 -4.99 27.64 5.12
CA HIS A 40 -4.72 28.82 4.32
C HIS A 40 -3.36 28.73 3.62
N ILE A 41 -2.31 28.23 4.30
CA ILE A 41 -1.00 27.95 3.68
C ILE A 41 -1.13 26.89 2.58
N ALA A 42 -1.90 25.82 2.80
CA ALA A 42 -2.15 24.79 1.80
C ALA A 42 -2.92 25.33 0.59
N LEU A 43 -3.92 26.19 0.80
CA LEU A 43 -4.68 26.85 -0.27
C LEU A 43 -3.82 27.87 -1.03
N LEU A 44 -2.96 28.63 -0.35
CA LEU A 44 -1.98 29.50 -1.00
C LEU A 44 -0.98 28.65 -1.80
N TYR A 45 -0.53 27.52 -1.28
CA TYR A 45 0.36 26.61 -2.01
C TYR A 45 -0.31 26.03 -3.26
N PHE A 46 -1.59 25.65 -3.17
CA PHE A 46 -2.38 25.12 -4.28
C PHE A 46 -2.79 26.16 -5.34
N THR A 47 -2.84 27.45 -4.98
CA THR A 47 -3.25 28.54 -5.89
C THR A 47 -2.08 29.34 -6.46
N THR A 48 -0.95 29.41 -5.76
CA THR A 48 0.23 30.20 -6.17
C THR A 48 1.30 29.39 -6.89
N LEU A 49 1.33 28.07 -6.69
CA LEU A 49 2.09 27.22 -7.60
C LEU A 49 1.25 27.05 -8.85
N PRO A 50 1.73 27.50 -10.04
CA PRO A 50 1.20 26.94 -11.26
C PRO A 50 1.46 25.45 -11.10
N TYR A 51 0.40 24.64 -10.99
CA TYR A 51 0.51 23.24 -11.36
C TYR A 51 1.32 23.25 -12.64
N PRO A 52 2.42 22.47 -12.73
CA PRO A 52 2.97 22.25 -14.02
C PRO A 52 1.83 21.59 -14.79
N THR A 53 1.11 22.40 -15.57
CA THR A 53 0.63 21.99 -16.86
C THR A 53 1.91 21.71 -17.62
N LEU A 54 2.56 20.60 -17.24
CA LEU A 54 3.32 19.82 -18.17
C LEU A 54 2.40 19.81 -19.38
N PRO A 55 2.84 20.34 -20.53
CA PRO A 55 2.17 19.94 -21.74
C PRO A 55 2.30 18.43 -21.69
N PHE A 56 1.21 17.76 -21.29
CA PHE A 56 1.02 16.39 -21.66
C PHE A 56 0.99 16.50 -23.16
N TYR A 57 2.17 16.32 -23.76
CA TYR A 57 2.33 15.80 -25.10
C TYR A 57 1.74 14.38 -25.07
N TYR A 58 0.41 14.31 -24.86
CA TYR A 58 -0.38 13.42 -25.66
C TYR A 58 -0.24 13.97 -27.07
N THR A 59 0.88 13.58 -27.70
CA THR A 59 0.93 13.46 -29.15
C THR A 59 -0.40 12.83 -29.52
N THR A 60 -1.25 13.62 -30.16
CA THR A 60 -2.45 13.12 -30.82
C THR A 60 -2.00 11.88 -31.58
N PRO A 61 -2.68 10.73 -31.45
CA PRO A 61 -2.36 9.55 -32.25
C PRO A 61 -2.74 9.88 -33.70
N SER A 62 -1.90 10.67 -34.36
CA SER A 62 -1.86 10.81 -35.80
C SER A 62 -1.56 9.41 -36.29
N ALA A 63 -2.60 8.76 -36.82
CA ALA A 63 -2.62 7.41 -37.40
C ALA A 63 -1.26 6.71 -37.29
N MET A 64 -0.97 6.14 -36.11
CA MET A 64 0.24 5.34 -35.91
C MET A 64 0.15 4.23 -36.94
N SER A 65 1.01 4.28 -37.97
CA SER A 65 1.26 3.10 -38.77
C SER A 65 1.60 1.96 -37.81
N PRO A 66 1.12 0.74 -38.06
CA PRO A 66 1.40 -0.37 -37.17
C PRO A 66 2.92 -0.42 -36.94
N PRO A 67 3.37 -0.57 -35.67
CA PRO A 67 4.79 -0.58 -35.38
C PRO A 67 5.46 -1.62 -36.28
N SER A 68 6.57 -1.24 -36.91
CA SER A 68 7.34 -2.18 -37.72
C SER A 68 7.60 -3.45 -36.91
N PRO A 69 7.46 -4.66 -37.49
CA PRO A 69 7.70 -5.92 -36.78
C PRO A 69 9.05 -5.95 -36.05
N SER A 70 10.09 -5.32 -36.63
CA SER A 70 11.41 -5.20 -36.02
C SER A 70 11.40 -4.34 -34.75
N CYS A 71 10.59 -3.28 -34.71
CA CYS A 71 10.41 -2.42 -33.53
C CYS A 71 9.70 -3.19 -32.41
N LEU A 72 8.60 -3.88 -32.74
CA LEU A 72 7.87 -4.71 -31.79
C LEU A 72 8.76 -5.84 -31.24
N LEU A 73 9.53 -6.51 -32.09
CA LEU A 73 10.45 -7.56 -31.67
C LEU A 73 11.55 -7.02 -30.76
N SER A 74 12.12 -5.85 -31.09
CA SER A 74 13.10 -5.17 -30.23
C SER A 74 12.53 -4.81 -28.86
N PHE A 75 11.27 -4.36 -28.82
CA PHE A 75 10.55 -4.11 -27.58
C PHE A 75 10.33 -5.39 -26.78
N LEU A 76 9.83 -6.47 -27.41
CA LEU A 76 9.58 -7.73 -26.72
C LEU A 76 10.88 -8.34 -26.17
N LEU A 77 11.97 -8.32 -26.93
CA LEU A 77 13.28 -8.77 -26.47
C LEU A 77 13.79 -7.93 -25.29
N SER A 78 13.61 -6.61 -25.36
CA SER A 78 13.99 -5.71 -24.27
C SER A 78 13.15 -5.95 -23.01
N SER A 79 11.85 -6.19 -23.17
CA SER A 79 10.96 -6.58 -22.08
C SER A 79 11.34 -7.93 -21.48
N GLY A 80 11.87 -8.87 -22.28
CA GLY A 80 12.36 -10.16 -21.81
C GLY A 80 13.44 -10.05 -20.75
N LYS A 81 14.27 -9.00 -20.79
CA LYS A 81 15.35 -8.75 -19.81
C LYS A 81 14.83 -8.63 -18.38
N ILE A 82 13.58 -8.19 -18.17
CA ILE A 82 13.00 -8.02 -16.82
C ILE A 82 12.79 -9.36 -16.09
N LYS A 83 12.84 -10.49 -16.81
CA LYS A 83 12.82 -11.85 -16.22
C LYS A 83 14.15 -12.22 -15.56
N GLU A 84 15.25 -11.63 -15.99
CA GLU A 84 16.59 -11.89 -15.45
C GLU A 84 17.01 -10.81 -14.44
N THR A 85 16.39 -9.62 -14.50
CA THR A 85 16.63 -8.54 -13.55
C THR A 85 16.08 -8.88 -12.17
N LEU A 86 16.97 -9.13 -11.21
CA LEU A 86 16.62 -9.38 -9.80
C LEU A 86 16.27 -8.07 -9.08
N ARG A 87 15.35 -8.13 -8.11
CA ARG A 87 15.02 -6.95 -7.31
C ARG A 87 16.16 -6.62 -6.33
N ALA A 88 16.70 -5.40 -6.46
CA ALA A 88 17.86 -4.91 -5.71
C ALA A 88 17.76 -5.10 -4.19
N GLY A 89 16.57 -4.95 -3.60
CA GLY A 89 16.38 -5.11 -2.15
C GLY A 89 16.70 -6.52 -1.63
N TRP A 90 16.44 -7.56 -2.43
CA TRP A 90 16.78 -8.95 -2.08
C TRP A 90 18.26 -9.23 -2.29
N VAL A 91 18.83 -8.74 -3.39
CA VAL A 91 20.26 -8.86 -3.72
C VAL A 91 21.13 -8.18 -2.65
N GLN A 92 20.77 -6.95 -2.25
CA GLN A 92 21.48 -6.21 -1.20
C GLN A 92 21.44 -6.90 0.16
N ARG A 93 20.43 -7.73 0.42
CA ARG A 93 20.29 -8.51 1.66
C ARG A 93 20.93 -9.89 1.57
N GLY A 94 21.61 -10.21 0.46
CA GLY A 94 22.27 -11.50 0.26
C GLY A 94 21.30 -12.68 0.18
N ILE A 95 20.06 -12.46 -0.26
CA ILE A 95 19.08 -13.54 -0.38
C ILE A 95 19.33 -14.29 -1.68
N ASP A 96 19.69 -15.56 -1.54
CA ASP A 96 19.84 -16.50 -2.64
C ASP A 96 18.50 -16.69 -3.37
N LYS A 97 18.56 -16.81 -4.69
CA LYS A 97 17.38 -16.98 -5.57
C LYS A 97 16.34 -15.85 -5.37
N ALA A 98 16.81 -14.61 -5.35
CA ALA A 98 15.95 -13.44 -5.36
C ALA A 98 14.92 -13.50 -6.52
N GLU A 99 13.71 -13.01 -6.28
CA GLU A 99 12.71 -12.89 -7.34
C GLU A 99 13.15 -11.92 -8.44
N SER A 100 12.72 -12.20 -9.67
CA SER A 100 12.86 -11.26 -10.78
C SER A 100 11.84 -10.12 -10.68
N VAL A 101 12.10 -9.01 -11.38
CA VAL A 101 11.12 -7.93 -11.54
C VAL A 101 9.86 -8.44 -12.25
N ALA A 102 10.00 -9.35 -13.22
CA ALA A 102 8.87 -10.00 -13.89
C ALA A 102 7.95 -10.76 -12.91
N ASP A 103 8.52 -11.58 -12.03
CA ASP A 103 7.76 -12.36 -11.04
C ASP A 103 7.00 -11.45 -10.07
N HIS A 104 7.64 -10.35 -9.67
CA HIS A 104 7.01 -9.36 -8.81
C HIS A 104 5.84 -8.66 -9.50
N MET A 105 6.03 -8.20 -10.74
CA MET A 105 4.98 -7.55 -11.53
C MET A 105 3.81 -8.49 -11.81
N TRP A 106 4.09 -9.76 -12.09
CA TRP A 106 3.07 -10.79 -12.28
C TRP A 106 2.17 -10.93 -11.04
N ARG A 107 2.76 -11.06 -9.85
CA ARG A 107 1.99 -11.17 -8.60
C ARG A 107 1.20 -9.90 -8.29
N MET A 108 1.78 -8.73 -8.53
CA MET A 108 1.06 -7.46 -8.37
C MET A 108 -0.10 -7.30 -9.36
N SER A 109 0.07 -7.74 -10.60
CA SER A 109 -1.00 -7.74 -11.60
C SER A 109 -2.14 -8.67 -11.20
N LEU A 110 -1.81 -9.88 -10.74
CA LEU A 110 -2.80 -10.85 -10.27
C LEU A 110 -3.54 -10.32 -9.03
N LEU A 111 -2.82 -9.72 -8.08
CA LEU A 111 -3.40 -9.10 -6.90
C LEU A 111 -4.35 -7.96 -7.28
N SER A 112 -3.92 -7.08 -8.19
CA SER A 112 -4.76 -5.99 -8.69
C SER A 112 -6.04 -6.51 -9.35
N PHE A 113 -5.92 -7.50 -10.22
CA PHE A 113 -7.06 -8.08 -10.94
C PHE A 113 -8.06 -8.78 -10.00
N THR A 114 -7.56 -9.55 -9.03
CA THR A 114 -8.39 -10.28 -8.07
C THR A 114 -9.02 -9.36 -7.03
N LEU A 115 -8.27 -8.39 -6.49
CA LEU A 115 -8.80 -7.41 -5.54
C LEU A 115 -9.81 -6.47 -6.20
N ALA A 116 -9.64 -6.10 -7.47
CA ALA A 116 -10.64 -5.29 -8.19
C ALA A 116 -12.01 -5.99 -8.21
N LYS A 117 -12.02 -7.32 -8.37
CA LYS A 117 -13.26 -8.12 -8.34
C LYS A 117 -13.86 -8.25 -6.95
N ILE A 118 -13.03 -8.32 -5.91
CA ILE A 118 -13.49 -8.32 -4.51
C ILE A 118 -14.02 -6.93 -4.10
N GLY A 119 -13.46 -5.85 -4.63
CA GLY A 119 -13.98 -4.50 -4.39
C GLY A 119 -15.42 -4.30 -4.88
N GLU A 120 -15.78 -4.93 -6.00
CA GLU A 120 -17.14 -4.87 -6.57
C GLU A 120 -18.17 -5.63 -5.71
N ASN A 121 -17.78 -6.72 -5.03
CA ASN A 121 -18.67 -7.53 -4.20
C ASN A 121 -18.63 -7.17 -2.69
N ALA A 122 -17.69 -6.31 -2.26
CA ALA A 122 -17.56 -5.85 -0.87
C ALA A 122 -18.73 -4.97 -0.37
N THR A 123 -19.67 -4.58 -1.23
CA THR A 123 -20.95 -3.97 -0.83
C THR A 123 -21.89 -4.99 -0.18
N THR A 124 -21.72 -6.27 -0.47
CA THR A 124 -22.32 -7.38 0.27
C THR A 124 -21.39 -7.73 1.42
N ARG A 125 -21.81 -7.49 2.68
CA ARG A 125 -21.06 -7.83 3.91
C ARG A 125 -20.95 -9.33 4.19
N VAL A 126 -20.94 -10.15 3.14
CA VAL A 126 -20.61 -11.57 3.25
C VAL A 126 -19.12 -11.62 2.99
N ALA A 127 -18.33 -11.83 4.05
CA ALA A 127 -16.93 -12.18 3.87
C ALA A 127 -16.89 -13.35 2.87
N PRO A 128 -16.06 -13.30 1.80
CA PRO A 128 -15.94 -14.44 0.91
C PRO A 128 -15.63 -15.65 1.79
N ASP A 129 -16.51 -16.66 1.76
CA ASP A 129 -16.31 -17.90 2.49
C ASP A 129 -14.86 -18.34 2.22
N GLY A 130 -14.08 -18.43 3.29
CA GLY A 130 -12.63 -18.29 3.25
C GLY A 130 -11.97 -19.12 2.16
N CYS A 131 -10.93 -18.57 1.51
CA CYS A 131 -10.14 -19.25 0.49
C CYS A 131 -9.86 -20.71 0.91
N ASP A 132 -10.53 -21.67 0.28
CA ASP A 132 -10.33 -23.09 0.54
C ASP A 132 -9.01 -23.52 -0.11
N TRP A 133 -7.97 -23.62 0.72
CA TRP A 133 -6.63 -24.02 0.31
C TRP A 133 -6.44 -25.55 0.33
N SER A 134 -7.50 -26.34 0.53
CA SER A 134 -7.39 -27.79 0.65
C SER A 134 -6.83 -28.44 -0.61
N ASP A 135 -7.19 -27.92 -1.79
CA ASP A 135 -6.71 -28.47 -3.07
C ASP A 135 -5.25 -28.12 -3.35
N VAL A 136 -4.81 -26.90 -3.03
CA VAL A 136 -3.39 -26.51 -3.15
C VAL A 136 -2.50 -27.40 -2.26
N LYS A 137 -2.96 -27.71 -1.05
CA LYS A 137 -2.25 -28.63 -0.15
C LYS A 137 -2.16 -30.05 -0.72
N LYS A 138 -3.25 -30.57 -1.31
CA LYS A 138 -3.25 -31.89 -1.95
C LYS A 138 -2.26 -31.95 -3.11
N GLU A 139 -2.21 -30.91 -3.95
CA GLU A 139 -1.27 -30.84 -5.08
C GLU A 139 0.19 -30.79 -4.60
N GLU A 140 0.47 -30.07 -3.52
CA GLU A 140 1.82 -29.99 -2.94
C GLU A 140 2.26 -31.35 -2.38
N GLU A 141 1.37 -32.03 -1.64
CA GLU A 141 1.61 -33.40 -1.13
C GLU A 141 1.83 -34.42 -2.27
N GLU A 142 1.07 -34.32 -3.36
CA GLU A 142 1.22 -35.20 -4.52
C GLU A 142 2.57 -34.96 -5.23
N LYS A 143 2.98 -33.69 -5.33
CA LYS A 143 4.27 -33.32 -5.92
C LYS A 143 5.44 -33.85 -5.09
N GLU A 144 5.38 -33.73 -3.77
CA GLU A 144 6.38 -34.32 -2.87
C GLU A 144 6.46 -35.84 -3.02
N ARG A 145 5.30 -36.51 -3.10
CA ARG A 145 5.22 -37.97 -3.31
C ARG A 145 5.84 -38.38 -4.65
N SER A 146 5.61 -37.60 -5.70
CA SER A 146 6.19 -37.83 -7.03
C SER A 146 7.72 -37.69 -7.03
N GLU A 147 8.24 -36.65 -6.39
CA GLU A 147 9.70 -36.44 -6.26
C GLU A 147 10.36 -37.54 -5.40
N ALA A 148 9.70 -37.99 -4.33
CA ALA A 148 10.16 -39.11 -3.52
C ALA A 148 10.26 -40.41 -4.35
N TRP A 149 9.24 -40.71 -5.15
CA TRP A 149 9.25 -41.89 -6.04
C TRP A 149 10.36 -41.81 -7.10
N LYS A 150 10.58 -40.64 -7.71
CA LYS A 150 11.68 -40.43 -8.67
C LYS A 150 13.03 -40.68 -8.03
N LYS A 151 13.21 -40.23 -6.78
CA LYS A 151 14.46 -40.43 -6.02
C LYS A 151 14.72 -41.91 -5.72
N GLU A 152 13.70 -42.63 -5.24
CA GLU A 152 13.82 -44.07 -4.97
C GLU A 152 14.15 -44.87 -6.23
N ARG A 153 13.50 -44.52 -7.36
CA ARG A 153 13.79 -45.15 -8.65
C ARG A 153 15.25 -44.91 -9.08
N ALA A 154 15.74 -43.68 -8.95
CA ALA A 154 17.12 -43.34 -9.29
C ALA A 154 18.15 -44.03 -8.38
N GLU A 155 17.78 -44.40 -7.16
CA GLU A 155 18.62 -45.20 -6.26
C GLU A 155 18.61 -46.68 -6.68
N ARG A 156 17.45 -47.23 -7.07
CA ARG A 156 17.34 -48.61 -7.58
C ARG A 156 18.10 -48.83 -8.89
N GLU A 157 18.13 -47.83 -9.76
CA GLU A 157 18.88 -47.88 -11.03
C GLU A 157 20.41 -47.77 -10.84
N LYS A 158 20.90 -47.43 -9.64
CA LYS A 158 22.33 -47.37 -9.30
C LYS A 158 22.89 -48.67 -8.70
N VAL A 159 22.03 -49.64 -8.39
CA VAL A 159 22.37 -50.98 -7.85
C VAL A 159 22.42 -51.98 -8.99
#